data_AF-R4WJZ2-F1
#
_entry.id   AF-R4WJZ2-F1
#
_cell.length_a   1.000
_cell.length_b   1.000
_cell.length_c   1.000
_cell.angle_alpha   90.00
_cell.angle_beta   90.00
_cell.angle_gamma   90.00
#
_symmetry.space_group_name_H-M   'P 1'
#
loop_
_entity.id
_entity.type
_entity.pdbx_description
1 polymer ?
#
loop_
_entity_poly.entity_id
_entity_poly.type
_entity_poly.pdbx_seq_one_letter_code
_entity_poly.pdbx_strand_id
1 'polypeptide(L)'
;MMSNEGRIKNWQARRQSGAYQPGAGAVEPTARSSHTSTPMPVTTLGRILDALSVSPHETPLERRRVYEMLQAEGIREALQASLDEALVDLQRRQWRTAIRLVEDDIRAGVDVFREGYAPAALASAEARLADAYAKHERRRVEQETRDARRRATRDDVALKIDLAPADAADLDVLRASANLLHARQRASHVCVGRSNPQALLPLLILQLQMIQGESRFALIWALVGPAVLLTLISSLYFLMGTHFVLGMDVPTFSLLGATTWIMFRQIIFRSSASYVSARGLLNLQGVTPLMGALVQSIIYLAIYMIVFAILIVAGHCFDIVTLPSNWAAFLCFVASMGMAGAAMGLIFGAIATEWRFFLKLGTALERLLEIFSSVFFVSEQLPEQYRAYVLWSPFAHGMQLLRSVYFDSYHSSDASLTYYVMSLVILVSVALGVERFARSNVQPM
;
A
#
# COMPACT_ATOMS: atom_id res chain seq x y z
N MET A 1 -14.66 -28.76 1.13
CA MET A 1 -14.67 -27.28 1.13
C MET A 1 -13.35 -26.81 0.53
N MET A 2 -13.36 -25.90 -0.44
CA MET A 2 -12.12 -25.29 -0.94
C MET A 2 -11.42 -24.52 0.19
N SER A 3 -10.09 -24.63 0.27
CA SER A 3 -9.27 -23.80 1.17
C SER A 3 -9.42 -22.31 0.82
N ASN A 4 -9.31 -21.42 1.81
CA ASN A 4 -9.32 -19.97 1.61
C ASN A 4 -8.29 -19.53 0.56
N GLU A 5 -7.10 -20.15 0.54
CA GLU A 5 -6.07 -19.87 -0.47
C GLU A 5 -6.52 -20.24 -1.88
N GLY A 6 -7.23 -21.38 -2.03
CA GLY A 6 -7.79 -21.81 -3.31
C GLY A 6 -8.87 -20.86 -3.82
N ARG A 7 -9.68 -20.31 -2.91
CA ARG A 7 -10.70 -19.29 -3.24
C ARG A 7 -10.06 -17.99 -3.73
N ILE A 8 -9.01 -17.53 -3.06
CA ILE A 8 -8.26 -16.33 -3.47
C ILE A 8 -7.65 -16.52 -4.86
N LYS A 9 -7.00 -17.66 -5.13
CA LYS A 9 -6.43 -17.96 -6.45
C LYS A 9 -7.49 -18.00 -7.56
N ASN A 10 -8.62 -18.68 -7.33
CA ASN A 10 -9.71 -18.73 -8.31
C ASN A 10 -10.35 -17.37 -8.57
N TRP A 11 -10.47 -16.52 -7.54
CA TRP A 11 -10.95 -15.15 -7.71
C TRP A 11 -9.97 -14.30 -8.53
N GLN A 12 -8.67 -14.38 -8.25
CA GLN A 12 -7.63 -13.68 -9.02
C GLN A 12 -7.61 -14.13 -10.50
N ALA A 13 -7.70 -15.44 -10.75
CA ALA A 13 -7.75 -16.00 -12.11
C ALA A 13 -8.97 -15.50 -12.91
N ARG A 14 -10.17 -15.51 -12.29
CA ARG A 14 -11.39 -14.96 -12.92
C ARG A 14 -11.24 -13.48 -13.26
N ARG A 15 -10.66 -12.68 -12.36
CA ARG A 15 -10.45 -11.24 -12.59
C ARG A 15 -9.44 -10.95 -13.70
N GLN A 16 -8.38 -11.75 -13.82
CA GLN A 16 -7.36 -11.62 -14.87
C GLN A 16 -7.89 -12.02 -16.26
N SER A 17 -8.87 -12.93 -16.33
CA SER A 17 -9.44 -13.41 -17.61
C SER A 17 -10.28 -12.38 -18.38
N GLY A 18 -10.48 -11.16 -17.86
CA GLY A 18 -11.20 -10.07 -18.54
C GLY A 18 -12.72 -10.27 -18.68
N ALA A 19 -13.24 -11.50 -18.52
CA ALA A 19 -14.66 -11.85 -18.64
C ALA A 19 -15.48 -11.67 -17.34
N TYR A 20 -14.89 -11.13 -16.28
CA TYR A 20 -15.55 -11.00 -14.98
C TYR A 20 -16.47 -9.77 -14.92
N GLN A 21 -17.78 -9.98 -14.98
CA GLN A 21 -18.77 -8.98 -14.57
C GLN A 21 -19.21 -9.21 -13.12
N PRO A 22 -19.15 -8.19 -12.24
CA PRO A 22 -19.69 -8.29 -10.88
C PRO A 22 -21.17 -8.68 -10.91
N GLY A 23 -21.51 -9.82 -10.30
CA GLY A 23 -22.89 -10.32 -10.24
C GLY A 23 -23.28 -11.35 -11.30
N ALA A 24 -22.38 -11.71 -12.23
CA ALA A 24 -22.64 -12.80 -13.17
C ALA A 24 -22.83 -14.14 -12.44
N GLY A 25 -23.98 -14.80 -12.67
CA GLY A 25 -24.34 -16.09 -12.07
C GLY A 25 -24.86 -16.03 -10.62
N ALA A 26 -25.22 -14.83 -10.13
CA ALA A 26 -25.68 -14.65 -8.76
C ALA A 26 -26.84 -15.59 -8.39
N VAL A 27 -26.78 -16.16 -7.17
CA VAL A 27 -27.85 -16.99 -6.64
C VAL A 27 -28.96 -16.06 -6.13
N GLU A 28 -30.17 -16.19 -6.70
CA GLU A 28 -31.37 -15.52 -6.21
C GLU A 28 -32.16 -16.49 -5.29
N PRO A 29 -32.70 -16.01 -4.16
CA PRO A 29 -33.67 -16.78 -3.39
C PRO A 29 -34.94 -17.02 -4.23
N THR A 30 -35.44 -18.25 -4.21
CA THR A 30 -36.59 -18.69 -5.03
C THR A 30 -37.92 -18.12 -4.56
N ALA A 31 -38.09 -17.90 -3.26
CA ALA A 31 -39.23 -17.20 -2.68
C ALA A 31 -39.22 -15.70 -3.06
N ARG A 32 -39.55 -15.40 -4.31
CA ARG A 32 -40.08 -14.08 -4.65
C ARG A 32 -41.34 -13.89 -3.83
N SER A 33 -41.44 -12.75 -3.18
CA SER A 33 -42.62 -12.26 -2.48
C SER A 33 -43.80 -12.12 -3.45
N SER A 34 -44.40 -13.23 -3.85
CA SER A 34 -45.69 -13.25 -4.52
C SER A 34 -46.73 -12.99 -3.45
N HIS A 35 -47.14 -11.72 -3.40
CA HIS A 35 -48.42 -11.25 -2.90
C HIS A 35 -48.81 -11.66 -1.48
N THR A 36 -48.89 -10.64 -0.64
CA THR A 36 -49.86 -10.48 0.44
C THR A 36 -51.29 -10.67 -0.11
N SER A 37 -51.66 -11.89 -0.52
CA SER A 37 -53.05 -12.27 -0.63
C SER A 37 -53.47 -12.73 0.75
N THR A 38 -54.08 -11.82 1.50
CA THR A 38 -54.88 -12.13 2.68
C THR A 38 -55.70 -13.38 2.39
N PRO A 39 -55.61 -14.46 3.18
CA PRO A 39 -56.46 -15.63 2.96
C PRO A 39 -57.91 -15.15 3.14
N MET A 40 -58.68 -15.13 2.05
CA MET A 40 -60.08 -14.72 2.02
C MET A 40 -60.85 -15.44 3.14
N PRO A 41 -61.33 -14.74 4.19
CA PRO A 41 -62.11 -15.34 5.25
C PRO A 41 -63.58 -15.21 4.87
N VAL A 42 -64.04 -15.89 3.81
CA VAL A 42 -65.43 -15.75 3.38
C VAL A 42 -65.98 -17.11 2.95
N THR A 43 -66.92 -17.57 3.79
CA THR A 43 -68.04 -18.50 3.53
C THR A 43 -67.82 -20.01 3.45
N THR A 44 -66.80 -20.58 4.11
CA THR A 44 -66.79 -22.04 4.36
C THR A 44 -68.02 -22.46 5.20
N LEU A 45 -68.30 -21.75 6.30
CA LEU A 45 -69.45 -22.04 7.15
C LEU A 45 -70.79 -21.77 6.43
N GLY A 46 -70.90 -20.64 5.72
CA GLY A 46 -72.11 -20.29 4.97
C GLY A 46 -72.49 -21.36 3.95
N ARG A 47 -71.52 -21.84 3.15
CA ARG A 47 -71.76 -22.94 2.18
C ARG A 47 -72.18 -24.25 2.85
N ILE A 48 -71.65 -24.55 4.04
CA ILE A 48 -72.06 -25.74 4.81
C ILE A 48 -73.50 -25.60 5.30
N LEU A 49 -73.86 -24.44 5.85
CA LEU A 49 -75.20 -24.18 6.37
C LEU A 49 -76.25 -24.12 5.25
N ASP A 50 -75.93 -23.49 4.12
CA ASP A 50 -76.80 -23.44 2.94
C ASP A 50 -77.09 -24.86 2.43
N ALA A 51 -76.06 -25.72 2.32
CA ALA A 51 -76.23 -27.10 1.88
C ALA A 51 -77.05 -27.95 2.86
N LEU A 52 -76.90 -27.72 4.17
CA LEU A 52 -77.67 -28.42 5.20
C LEU A 52 -79.14 -27.94 5.28
N SER A 53 -79.42 -26.69 4.92
CA SER A 53 -80.78 -26.11 4.95
C SER A 53 -81.74 -26.74 3.93
N VAL A 54 -81.19 -27.30 2.85
CA VAL A 54 -81.96 -27.92 1.75
C VAL A 54 -82.55 -29.28 2.17
N SER A 55 -82.03 -29.95 3.21
CA SER A 55 -82.51 -31.26 3.69
C SER A 55 -82.30 -31.45 5.20
N PRO A 56 -83.20 -30.91 6.05
CA PRO A 56 -83.01 -30.83 7.51
C PRO A 56 -83.15 -32.16 8.29
N HIS A 57 -83.46 -33.28 7.64
CA HIS A 57 -83.76 -34.58 8.30
C HIS A 57 -82.87 -35.76 7.83
N GLU A 58 -81.70 -35.47 7.29
CA GLU A 58 -80.79 -36.51 6.81
C GLU A 58 -80.13 -37.32 7.93
N THR A 59 -79.98 -38.63 7.67
CA THR A 59 -79.20 -39.55 8.49
C THR A 59 -77.71 -39.15 8.51
N PRO A 60 -76.92 -39.52 9.54
CA PRO A 60 -75.49 -39.17 9.62
C PRO A 60 -74.64 -39.61 8.41
N LEU A 61 -75.12 -40.57 7.61
CA LEU A 61 -74.45 -41.04 6.39
C LEU A 61 -74.72 -40.14 5.18
N GLU A 62 -75.91 -39.55 5.09
CA GLU A 62 -76.29 -38.65 3.99
C GLU A 62 -75.57 -37.31 4.12
N ARG A 63 -75.51 -36.74 5.34
CA ARG A 63 -74.75 -35.50 5.62
C ARG A 63 -73.27 -35.62 5.26
N ARG A 64 -72.67 -36.80 5.48
CA ARG A 64 -71.26 -37.06 5.09
C ARG A 64 -71.03 -36.93 3.59
N ARG A 65 -71.96 -37.39 2.75
CA ARG A 65 -71.84 -37.26 1.30
C ARG A 65 -71.89 -35.79 0.87
N VAL A 66 -72.76 -35.00 1.50
CA VAL A 66 -72.85 -33.55 1.25
C VAL A 66 -71.54 -32.85 1.59
N TYR A 67 -70.95 -33.15 2.76
CA TYR A 67 -69.66 -32.60 3.15
C TYR A 67 -68.51 -32.99 2.21
N GLU A 68 -68.47 -34.26 1.78
CA GLU A 68 -67.45 -34.75 0.84
C GLU A 68 -67.55 -34.05 -0.52
N MET A 69 -68.77 -33.81 -1.02
CA MET A 69 -69.00 -33.07 -2.26
C MET A 69 -68.53 -31.61 -2.15
N LEU A 70 -68.93 -30.90 -1.10
CA LEU A 70 -68.53 -29.50 -0.87
C LEU A 70 -67.01 -29.35 -0.72
N GLN A 71 -66.38 -30.27 0.01
CA GLN A 71 -64.93 -30.29 0.16
C GLN A 71 -64.25 -30.53 -1.19
N ALA A 72 -64.75 -31.45 -2.01
CA ALA A 72 -64.19 -31.74 -3.33
C ALA A 72 -64.40 -30.60 -4.35
N GLU A 73 -65.48 -29.82 -4.21
CA GLU A 73 -65.76 -28.63 -5.02
C GLU A 73 -64.83 -27.47 -4.64
N GLY A 74 -64.71 -27.15 -3.35
CA GLY A 74 -63.80 -26.11 -2.88
C GLY A 74 -62.32 -26.39 -3.23
N ILE A 75 -61.89 -27.65 -3.19
CA ILE A 75 -60.54 -28.04 -3.62
C ILE A 75 -60.36 -27.88 -5.15
N ARG A 76 -61.39 -28.17 -5.94
CA ARG A 76 -61.35 -27.98 -7.40
C ARG A 76 -61.25 -26.49 -7.77
N GLU A 77 -62.02 -25.63 -7.10
CA GLU A 77 -61.92 -24.18 -7.26
C GLU A 77 -60.51 -23.67 -6.92
N ALA A 78 -59.94 -24.18 -5.84
CA ALA A 78 -58.59 -23.80 -5.40
C ALA A 78 -57.49 -24.19 -6.41
N LEU A 79 -57.62 -25.38 -7.00
CA LEU A 79 -56.73 -25.85 -8.06
C LEU A 79 -56.91 -25.04 -9.36
N GLN A 80 -58.14 -24.69 -9.74
CA GLN A 80 -58.42 -23.85 -10.90
C GLN A 80 -57.88 -22.42 -10.72
N ALA A 81 -57.89 -21.90 -9.50
CA ALA A 81 -57.30 -20.61 -9.15
C ALA A 81 -55.76 -20.62 -9.05
N SER A 82 -55.10 -21.76 -9.34
CA SER A 82 -53.64 -21.92 -9.27
C SER A 82 -53.04 -21.52 -7.91
N LEU A 83 -53.76 -21.83 -6.82
CA LEU A 83 -53.29 -21.52 -5.47
C LEU A 83 -52.11 -22.42 -5.07
N ASP A 84 -51.22 -21.87 -4.24
CA ASP A 84 -50.09 -22.61 -3.66
C ASP A 84 -50.58 -23.86 -2.90
N GLU A 85 -49.83 -24.96 -3.01
CA GLU A 85 -50.17 -26.25 -2.38
C GLU A 85 -50.40 -26.13 -0.86
N ALA A 86 -49.64 -25.27 -0.19
CA ALA A 86 -49.78 -24.99 1.24
C ALA A 86 -51.11 -24.27 1.56
N LEU A 87 -51.59 -23.41 0.66
CA LEU A 87 -52.87 -22.70 0.81
C LEU A 87 -54.04 -23.66 0.58
N VAL A 88 -53.91 -24.60 -0.37
CA VAL A 88 -54.89 -25.68 -0.59
C VAL A 88 -55.02 -26.57 0.66
N ASP A 89 -53.90 -26.92 1.31
CA ASP A 89 -53.92 -27.70 2.57
C ASP A 89 -54.55 -26.90 3.73
N LEU A 90 -54.28 -25.59 3.82
CA LEU A 90 -54.93 -24.71 4.79
C LEU A 90 -56.46 -24.73 4.62
N GLN A 91 -56.95 -24.54 3.39
CA GLN A 91 -58.38 -24.60 3.09
C GLN A 91 -58.98 -25.97 3.46
N ARG A 92 -58.30 -27.07 3.11
CA ARG A 92 -58.76 -28.43 3.46
C ARG A 92 -58.94 -28.60 4.97
N ARG A 93 -58.02 -28.05 5.78
CA ARG A 93 -58.08 -28.10 7.26
C ARG A 93 -59.19 -27.23 7.82
N GLN A 94 -59.42 -26.06 7.23
CA GLN A 94 -60.56 -25.19 7.59
C GLN A 94 -61.89 -25.92 7.34
N TRP A 95 -62.09 -26.53 6.17
CA TRP A 95 -63.27 -27.34 5.86
C TRP A 95 -63.51 -28.46 6.88
N ARG A 96 -62.47 -29.26 7.19
CA ARG A 96 -62.58 -30.36 8.18
C ARG A 96 -62.94 -29.86 9.57
N THR A 97 -62.39 -28.71 9.97
CA THR A 97 -62.62 -28.13 11.29
C THR A 97 -64.05 -27.56 11.40
N ALA A 98 -64.50 -26.86 10.36
CA ALA A 98 -65.87 -26.35 10.30
C ALA A 98 -66.91 -27.49 10.33
N ILE A 99 -66.74 -28.53 9.49
CA ILE A 99 -67.61 -29.71 9.46
C ILE A 99 -67.67 -30.39 10.83
N ARG A 100 -66.52 -30.57 11.49
CA ARG A 100 -66.44 -31.19 12.81
C ARG A 100 -67.22 -30.40 13.86
N LEU A 101 -67.04 -29.08 13.90
CA LEU A 101 -67.71 -28.22 14.88
C LEU A 101 -69.23 -28.19 14.68
N VAL A 102 -69.68 -28.14 13.41
CA VAL A 102 -71.11 -28.19 13.07
C VAL A 102 -71.73 -29.54 13.48
N GLU A 103 -71.07 -30.67 13.22
CA GLU A 103 -71.57 -31.99 13.65
C GLU A 103 -71.58 -32.18 15.17
N ASP A 104 -70.59 -31.63 15.88
CA ASP A 104 -70.54 -31.67 17.34
C ASP A 104 -71.72 -30.88 17.95
N ASP A 105 -72.06 -29.71 17.38
CA ASP A 105 -73.20 -28.89 17.80
C ASP A 105 -74.56 -29.55 17.46
N ILE A 106 -74.69 -30.18 16.29
CA ILE A 106 -75.88 -30.98 15.93
C ILE A 106 -76.09 -32.13 16.92
N ARG A 107 -75.03 -32.83 17.33
CA ARG A 107 -75.10 -33.91 18.33
C ARG A 107 -75.44 -33.41 19.72
N ALA A 108 -75.01 -32.19 20.05
CA ALA A 108 -75.33 -31.54 21.33
C ALA A 108 -76.77 -30.97 21.38
N GLY A 109 -77.52 -31.05 20.27
CA GLY A 109 -78.90 -30.55 20.17
C GLY A 109 -79.01 -29.04 20.00
N VAL A 110 -77.95 -28.37 19.56
CA VAL A 110 -77.95 -26.94 19.26
C VAL A 110 -78.66 -26.68 17.93
N ASP A 111 -79.50 -25.64 17.88
CA ASP A 111 -80.15 -25.23 16.63
C ASP A 111 -79.16 -24.53 15.70
N VAL A 112 -78.63 -25.30 14.74
CA VAL A 112 -77.67 -24.85 13.73
C VAL A 112 -78.31 -24.06 12.58
N PHE A 113 -79.64 -24.01 12.49
CA PHE A 113 -80.37 -23.30 11.41
C PHE A 113 -80.86 -21.90 11.82
N ARG A 114 -80.61 -21.50 13.06
CA ARG A 114 -80.91 -20.15 13.54
C ARG A 114 -80.13 -19.10 12.74
N GLU A 115 -80.77 -17.99 12.42
CA GLU A 115 -80.10 -16.83 11.80
C GLU A 115 -78.90 -16.37 12.65
N GLY A 116 -77.73 -16.31 12.02
CA GLY A 116 -76.47 -15.92 12.67
C GLY A 116 -75.78 -17.03 13.46
N TYR A 117 -76.15 -18.30 13.27
CA TYR A 117 -75.43 -19.42 13.88
C TYR A 117 -73.95 -19.45 13.45
N ALA A 118 -73.07 -19.49 14.45
CA ALA A 118 -71.65 -19.73 14.29
C ALA A 118 -71.17 -20.59 15.48
N PRO A 119 -70.43 -21.69 15.24
CA PRO A 119 -69.87 -22.47 16.33
C PRO A 119 -68.95 -21.60 17.19
N ALA A 120 -69.13 -21.63 18.52
CA ALA A 120 -68.39 -20.77 19.44
C ALA A 120 -66.86 -20.91 19.31
N ALA A 121 -66.39 -22.11 18.94
CA ALA A 121 -64.97 -22.42 18.77
C ALA A 121 -64.41 -22.13 17.37
N LEU A 122 -65.25 -21.83 16.36
CA LEU A 122 -64.82 -21.73 14.96
C LEU A 122 -63.77 -20.64 14.75
N ALA A 123 -64.04 -19.42 15.23
CA ALA A 123 -63.12 -18.29 15.09
C ALA A 123 -61.74 -18.57 15.73
N SER A 124 -61.74 -19.20 16.92
CA SER A 124 -60.49 -19.59 17.61
C SER A 124 -59.73 -20.71 16.88
N ALA A 125 -60.43 -21.60 16.18
CA ALA A 125 -59.82 -22.69 15.44
C ALA A 125 -59.23 -22.19 14.11
N GLU A 126 -59.94 -21.29 13.42
CA GLU A 126 -59.46 -20.62 12.21
C GLU A 126 -58.23 -19.75 12.49
N ALA A 127 -58.24 -18.99 13.59
CA ALA A 127 -57.07 -18.21 14.03
C ALA A 127 -55.84 -19.10 14.27
N ARG A 128 -56.01 -20.26 14.92
CA ARG A 128 -54.92 -21.22 15.14
C ARG A 128 -54.37 -21.80 13.84
N LEU A 129 -55.23 -22.09 12.88
CA LEU A 129 -54.82 -22.59 11.56
C LEU A 129 -54.06 -21.52 10.76
N ALA A 130 -54.53 -20.27 10.79
CA ALA A 130 -53.86 -19.14 10.14
C ALA A 130 -52.47 -18.86 10.75
N ASP A 131 -52.36 -18.88 12.08
CA ASP A 131 -51.08 -18.72 12.78
C ASP A 131 -50.10 -19.86 12.46
N ALA A 132 -50.60 -21.10 12.39
CA ALA A 132 -49.78 -22.26 12.03
C ALA A 132 -49.24 -22.15 10.59
N TYR A 133 -50.08 -21.71 9.65
CA TYR A 133 -49.68 -21.44 8.27
C TYR A 133 -48.63 -20.33 8.20
N ALA A 134 -48.85 -19.19 8.86
CA ALA A 134 -47.91 -18.07 8.89
C ALA A 134 -46.54 -18.48 9.48
N LYS A 135 -46.52 -19.35 10.51
CA LYS A 135 -45.28 -19.91 11.06
C LYS A 135 -44.58 -20.83 10.08
N HIS A 136 -45.32 -21.66 9.35
CA HIS A 136 -44.75 -22.56 8.32
C HIS A 136 -44.12 -21.76 7.18
N GLU A 137 -44.82 -20.72 6.69
CA GLU A 137 -44.32 -19.85 5.63
C GLU A 137 -43.05 -19.10 6.03
N ARG A 138 -43.00 -18.54 7.25
CA ARG A 138 -41.78 -17.92 7.77
C ARG A 138 -40.60 -18.90 7.80
N ARG A 139 -40.83 -20.14 8.21
CA ARG A 139 -39.79 -21.20 8.23
C ARG A 139 -39.33 -21.57 6.82
N ARG A 140 -40.25 -21.69 5.86
CA ARG A 140 -39.95 -21.96 4.45
C ARG A 140 -39.02 -20.89 3.87
N VAL A 141 -39.40 -19.62 4.02
CA VAL A 141 -38.59 -18.48 3.54
C VAL A 141 -37.21 -18.44 4.22
N GLU A 142 -37.14 -18.68 5.53
CA GLU A 142 -35.87 -18.71 6.25
C GLU A 142 -34.97 -19.86 5.78
N GLN A 143 -35.55 -21.05 5.54
CA GLN A 143 -34.82 -22.21 5.05
C GLN A 143 -34.29 -21.98 3.63
N GLU A 144 -35.09 -21.45 2.72
CA GLU A 144 -34.67 -21.11 1.36
C GLU A 144 -33.54 -20.06 1.36
N THR A 145 -33.64 -19.05 2.22
CA THR A 145 -32.60 -18.02 2.38
C THR A 145 -31.30 -18.64 2.88
N ARG A 146 -31.38 -19.56 3.85
CA ARG A 146 -30.21 -20.31 4.37
C ARG A 146 -29.60 -21.19 3.29
N ASP A 147 -30.41 -21.87 2.47
CA ASP A 147 -29.93 -22.74 1.40
C ASP A 147 -29.31 -21.95 0.25
N ALA A 148 -29.87 -20.79 -0.12
CA ALA A 148 -29.28 -19.86 -1.07
C ALA A 148 -27.90 -19.37 -0.61
N ARG A 149 -27.76 -19.00 0.67
CA ARG A 149 -26.46 -18.61 1.27
C ARG A 149 -25.45 -19.76 1.24
N ARG A 150 -25.89 -21.00 1.48
CA ARG A 150 -25.04 -22.20 1.39
C ARG A 150 -24.57 -22.45 -0.04
N ARG A 151 -25.45 -22.34 -1.04
CA ARG A 151 -25.11 -22.47 -2.47
C ARG A 151 -24.12 -21.40 -2.90
N ALA A 152 -24.37 -20.13 -2.57
CA ALA A 152 -23.46 -19.02 -2.85
C ALA A 152 -22.05 -19.25 -2.26
N THR A 153 -21.98 -19.76 -1.02
CA THR A 153 -20.70 -20.08 -0.36
C THR A 153 -20.00 -21.28 -1.00
N ARG A 154 -20.76 -22.32 -1.38
CA ARG A 154 -20.22 -23.55 -1.98
C ARG A 154 -19.68 -23.30 -3.38
N ASP A 155 -20.44 -22.56 -4.18
CA ASP A 155 -20.16 -22.34 -5.59
C ASP A 155 -19.30 -21.07 -5.80
N ASP A 156 -18.97 -20.36 -4.71
CA ASP A 156 -18.17 -19.13 -4.67
C ASP A 156 -18.69 -18.05 -5.65
N VAL A 157 -20.01 -17.85 -5.59
CA VAL A 157 -20.77 -16.88 -6.38
C VAL A 157 -21.49 -15.89 -5.46
N ALA A 158 -21.75 -14.69 -5.96
CA ALA A 158 -22.45 -13.66 -5.20
C ALA A 158 -23.89 -14.10 -4.87
N LEU A 159 -24.31 -13.87 -3.62
CA LEU A 159 -25.72 -13.94 -3.23
C LEU A 159 -26.35 -12.58 -3.53
N LYS A 160 -27.43 -12.56 -4.32
CA LYS A 160 -28.19 -11.33 -4.52
C LYS A 160 -29.12 -11.15 -3.32
N ILE A 161 -29.02 -9.99 -2.68
CA ILE A 161 -29.87 -9.61 -1.54
C ILE A 161 -30.75 -8.48 -2.05
N ASP A 162 -32.06 -8.68 -2.01
CA ASP A 162 -33.01 -7.61 -2.28
C ASP A 162 -33.03 -6.70 -1.05
N LEU A 163 -32.54 -5.49 -1.23
CA LEU A 163 -32.54 -4.47 -0.19
C LEU A 163 -33.89 -3.75 -0.15
N ALA A 164 -34.28 -3.28 1.03
CA ALA A 164 -35.39 -2.33 1.12
C ALA A 164 -35.06 -1.07 0.31
N PRO A 165 -36.06 -0.37 -0.26
CA PRO A 165 -35.82 0.79 -1.12
C PRO A 165 -35.02 1.91 -0.42
N ALA A 166 -35.15 2.05 0.90
CA ALA A 166 -34.36 2.98 1.70
C ALA A 166 -32.88 2.57 1.76
N ASP A 167 -32.59 1.31 2.09
CA ASP A 167 -31.23 0.78 2.18
C ASP A 167 -30.51 0.80 0.81
N ALA A 168 -31.26 0.62 -0.28
CA ALA A 168 -30.73 0.72 -1.63
C ALA A 168 -30.22 2.13 -1.95
N ALA A 169 -30.95 3.18 -1.54
CA ALA A 169 -30.55 4.56 -1.72
C ALA A 169 -29.27 4.90 -0.93
N ASP A 170 -29.18 4.46 0.32
CA ASP A 170 -27.98 4.64 1.15
C ASP A 170 -26.75 3.94 0.56
N LEU A 171 -26.94 2.74 0.01
CA LEU A 171 -25.87 1.96 -0.60
C LEU A 171 -25.36 2.62 -1.90
N ASP A 172 -26.23 3.28 -2.65
CA ASP A 172 -25.84 4.06 -3.83
C ASP A 172 -25.01 5.29 -3.47
N VAL A 173 -25.35 5.99 -2.37
CA VAL A 173 -24.54 7.09 -1.83
C VAL A 173 -23.15 6.61 -1.40
N LEU A 174 -23.09 5.48 -0.70
CA LEU A 174 -21.82 4.86 -0.29
C LEU A 174 -20.98 4.45 -1.51
N ARG A 175 -21.62 3.86 -2.53
CA ARG A 175 -20.95 3.44 -3.78
C ARG A 175 -20.38 4.64 -4.53
N ALA A 176 -21.13 5.75 -4.63
CA ALA A 176 -20.63 6.98 -5.23
C ALA A 176 -19.43 7.55 -4.47
N SER A 177 -19.51 7.58 -3.13
CA SER A 177 -18.44 8.06 -2.26
C SER A 177 -17.17 7.20 -2.37
N ALA A 178 -17.31 5.88 -2.39
CA ALA A 178 -16.21 4.94 -2.57
C ALA A 178 -15.55 5.10 -3.95
N ASN A 179 -16.34 5.27 -5.00
CA ASN A 179 -15.83 5.51 -6.35
C ASN A 179 -15.02 6.81 -6.43
N LEU A 180 -15.50 7.89 -5.79
CA LEU A 180 -14.76 9.16 -5.72
C LEU A 180 -13.43 9.03 -4.95
N LEU A 181 -13.43 8.34 -3.81
CA LEU A 181 -12.21 8.05 -3.05
C LEU A 181 -11.20 7.24 -3.86
N HIS A 182 -11.66 6.18 -4.55
CA HIS A 182 -10.82 5.37 -5.41
C HIS A 182 -10.30 6.13 -6.63
N ALA A 183 -11.11 7.00 -7.25
CA ALA A 183 -10.67 7.85 -8.35
C ALA A 183 -9.60 8.85 -7.90
N ARG A 184 -9.77 9.47 -6.72
CA ARG A 184 -8.80 10.38 -6.12
C ARG A 184 -7.49 9.67 -5.75
N GLN A 185 -7.57 8.45 -5.23
CA GLN A 185 -6.40 7.59 -4.99
C GLN A 185 -5.70 7.22 -6.31
N ARG A 186 -6.40 6.79 -7.36
CA ARG A 186 -5.79 6.47 -8.65
C ARG A 186 -5.12 7.67 -9.32
N ALA A 187 -5.73 8.86 -9.25
CA ALA A 187 -5.11 10.09 -9.72
C ALA A 187 -3.78 10.40 -8.99
N SER A 188 -3.70 10.09 -7.69
CA SER A 188 -2.45 10.20 -6.93
C SER A 188 -1.38 9.18 -7.34
N HIS A 189 -1.78 7.95 -7.72
CA HIS A 189 -0.86 6.92 -8.23
C HIS A 189 -0.29 7.25 -9.63
N VAL A 190 -1.04 7.94 -10.49
CA VAL A 190 -0.55 8.35 -11.83
C VAL A 190 0.52 9.45 -11.74
N CYS A 191 0.54 10.24 -10.67
CA CYS A 191 1.55 11.29 -10.44
C CYS A 191 2.87 10.78 -9.81
N VAL A 192 3.01 9.48 -9.51
CA VAL A 192 4.15 8.86 -8.79
C VAL A 192 5.50 8.95 -9.54
N GLY A 193 5.52 9.41 -10.79
CA GLY A 193 6.73 9.55 -11.59
C GLY A 193 7.58 10.80 -11.33
N ARG A 194 6.98 11.92 -10.87
CA ARG A 194 7.69 13.21 -10.71
C ARG A 194 8.06 13.43 -9.25
N SER A 195 9.36 13.41 -8.97
CA SER A 195 9.90 13.93 -7.72
C SER A 195 9.44 15.38 -7.54
N ASN A 196 8.60 15.65 -6.54
CA ASN A 196 8.15 17.01 -6.30
C ASN A 196 9.32 17.78 -5.67
N PRO A 197 9.92 18.79 -6.33
CA PRO A 197 11.06 19.54 -5.77
C PRO A 197 10.71 20.21 -4.44
N GLN A 198 9.41 20.44 -4.19
CA GLN A 198 8.89 20.97 -2.93
C GLN A 198 9.14 20.05 -1.73
N ALA A 199 9.39 18.76 -1.95
CA ALA A 199 9.67 17.80 -0.87
C ALA A 199 11.14 17.85 -0.39
N LEU A 200 12.06 18.45 -1.15
CA LEU A 200 13.49 18.54 -0.80
C LEU A 200 13.72 19.36 0.47
N LEU A 201 13.10 20.54 0.56
CA LEU A 201 13.31 21.45 1.68
C LEU A 201 12.79 20.86 3.01
N PRO A 202 11.56 20.29 3.08
CA PRO A 202 11.10 19.57 4.27
C PRO A 202 12.01 18.39 4.66
N LEU A 203 12.49 17.60 3.69
CA LEU A 203 13.43 16.51 3.95
C LEU A 203 14.75 17.00 4.51
N LEU A 204 15.27 18.13 4.00
CA LEU A 204 16.49 18.73 4.50
C LEU A 204 16.32 19.21 5.95
N ILE A 205 15.22 19.88 6.26
CA ILE A 205 14.90 20.31 7.64
C ILE A 205 14.78 19.10 8.56
N LEU A 206 14.08 18.04 8.15
CA LEU A 206 13.94 16.82 8.91
C LEU A 206 15.30 16.18 9.21
N GLN A 207 16.16 16.04 8.19
CA GLN A 207 17.48 15.43 8.36
C GLN A 207 18.38 16.28 9.24
N LEU A 208 18.31 17.61 9.12
CA LEU A 208 19.05 18.51 10.00
C LEU A 208 18.59 18.37 11.45
N GLN A 209 17.29 18.27 11.70
CA GLN A 209 16.74 18.01 13.04
C GLN A 209 17.18 16.66 13.59
N MET A 210 17.23 15.62 12.76
CA MET A 210 17.75 14.31 13.14
C MET A 210 19.23 14.38 13.54
N ILE A 211 20.06 15.12 12.79
CA ILE A 211 21.48 15.31 13.12
C ILE A 211 21.68 16.13 14.40
N GLN A 212 20.79 17.08 14.70
CA GLN A 212 20.80 17.82 15.98
C GLN A 212 20.37 16.95 17.16
N GLY A 213 19.50 15.95 16.93
CA GLY A 213 19.10 14.95 17.91
C GLY A 213 20.16 13.87 18.12
N GLU A 214 20.92 13.54 17.07
CA GLU A 214 22.15 12.77 17.19
C GLU A 214 23.22 13.59 17.94
N SER A 215 23.99 12.90 18.76
CA SER A 215 24.88 13.53 19.74
C SER A 215 25.80 14.60 19.14
N ARG A 216 25.99 15.73 19.86
CA ARG A 216 26.97 16.81 19.56
C ARG A 216 28.38 16.29 19.25
N PHE A 217 28.71 15.09 19.75
CA PHE A 217 29.96 14.40 19.43
C PHE A 217 30.16 14.13 17.94
N ALA A 218 29.10 13.95 17.14
CA ALA A 218 29.21 13.70 15.71
C ALA A 218 29.80 14.90 14.94
N LEU A 219 29.43 16.13 15.33
CA LEU A 219 29.96 17.36 14.74
C LEU A 219 31.44 17.56 15.10
N ILE A 220 31.80 17.34 16.37
CA ILE A 220 33.21 17.38 16.81
C ILE A 220 34.02 16.33 16.03
N TRP A 221 33.47 15.13 15.86
CA TRP A 221 34.13 14.06 15.12
C TRP A 221 34.34 14.38 13.63
N ALA A 222 33.43 15.16 13.01
CA ALA A 222 33.59 15.62 11.64
C ALA A 222 34.81 16.54 11.44
N LEU A 223 35.22 17.27 12.49
CA LEU A 223 36.43 18.08 12.52
C LEU A 223 37.68 17.27 12.90
N VAL A 224 37.55 16.36 13.88
CA VAL A 224 38.67 15.53 14.36
C VAL A 224 39.17 14.59 13.27
N GLY A 225 38.27 13.99 12.48
CA GLY A 225 38.66 13.06 11.41
C GLY A 225 39.70 13.65 10.43
N PRO A 226 39.40 14.78 9.77
CA PRO A 226 40.35 15.49 8.92
C PRO A 226 41.62 15.91 9.63
N ALA A 227 41.53 16.41 10.87
CA ALA A 227 42.71 16.81 11.64
C ALA A 227 43.67 15.63 11.92
N VAL A 228 43.14 14.43 12.18
CA VAL A 228 43.96 13.23 12.39
C VAL A 228 44.65 12.79 11.11
N LEU A 229 43.93 12.75 9.98
CA LEU A 229 44.55 12.37 8.71
C LEU A 229 45.54 13.44 8.23
N LEU A 230 45.22 14.72 8.40
CA LEU A 230 46.13 15.85 8.16
C LEU A 230 47.45 15.69 8.93
N THR A 231 47.38 15.43 10.24
CA THR A 231 48.58 15.27 11.08
C THR A 231 49.37 14.03 10.70
N LEU A 232 48.68 12.93 10.35
CA LEU A 232 49.32 11.72 9.84
C LEU A 232 50.14 11.99 8.58
N ILE A 233 49.51 12.59 7.55
CA ILE A 233 50.18 12.92 6.28
C ILE A 233 51.34 13.89 6.53
N SER A 234 51.11 14.95 7.30
CA SER A 234 52.14 15.96 7.58
C SER A 234 53.35 15.36 8.30
N SER A 235 53.11 14.51 9.30
CA SER A 235 54.20 13.86 10.06
C SER A 235 55.04 12.92 9.20
N LEU A 236 54.43 12.23 8.22
CA LEU A 236 55.15 11.36 7.30
C LEU A 236 56.15 12.15 6.47
N TYR A 237 55.74 13.30 5.92
CA TYR A 237 56.62 14.19 5.15
C TYR A 237 57.70 14.84 6.04
N PHE A 238 57.35 15.25 7.26
CA PHE A 238 58.35 15.82 8.18
C PHE A 238 59.39 14.79 8.61
N LEU A 239 59.00 13.53 8.82
CA LEU A 239 59.93 12.45 9.14
C LEU A 239 60.87 12.12 7.97
N MET A 240 60.43 12.34 6.73
CA MET A 240 61.25 12.27 5.53
C MET A 240 62.13 13.52 5.31
N GLY A 241 62.06 14.53 6.19
CA GLY A 241 62.83 15.79 6.07
C GLY A 241 62.29 16.76 5.01
N THR A 242 61.10 16.51 4.49
CA THR A 242 60.46 17.34 3.46
C THR A 242 59.47 18.31 4.11
N HIS A 243 59.74 19.61 3.98
CA HIS A 243 58.87 20.68 4.48
C HIS A 243 57.99 21.32 3.38
N PHE A 244 58.41 21.17 2.13
CA PHE A 244 57.68 21.64 0.95
C PHE A 244 57.59 20.52 -0.08
N VAL A 245 56.40 20.38 -0.68
CA VAL A 245 56.12 19.44 -1.78
C VAL A 245 55.84 20.25 -3.03
N LEU A 246 56.77 20.27 -3.98
CA LEU A 246 56.60 20.96 -5.26
C LEU A 246 56.17 22.44 -5.09
N GLY A 247 56.72 23.14 -4.09
CA GLY A 247 56.39 24.54 -3.78
C GLY A 247 55.16 24.74 -2.89
N MET A 248 54.48 23.68 -2.46
CA MET A 248 53.37 23.70 -1.50
C MET A 248 53.88 23.41 -0.10
N ASP A 249 53.39 24.13 0.92
CA ASP A 249 53.68 23.78 2.31
C ASP A 249 52.97 22.46 2.69
N VAL A 250 53.70 21.60 3.41
CA VAL A 250 53.22 20.25 3.77
C VAL A 250 51.91 20.25 4.57
N PRO A 251 51.69 21.15 5.57
CA PRO A 251 50.42 21.19 6.30
C PRO A 251 49.23 21.50 5.41
N THR A 252 49.33 22.49 4.52
CA THR A 252 48.23 22.84 3.60
C THR A 252 48.03 21.77 2.54
N PHE A 253 49.11 21.20 2.00
CA PHE A 253 49.04 20.04 1.10
C PHE A 253 48.22 18.89 1.70
N SER A 254 48.53 18.58 2.96
CA SER A 254 47.90 17.51 3.73
C SER A 254 46.46 17.85 4.11
N LEU A 255 46.17 19.11 4.41
CA LEU A 255 44.84 19.64 4.74
C LEU A 255 43.88 19.43 3.56
N LEU A 256 44.30 19.85 2.36
CA LEU A 256 43.50 19.75 1.14
C LEU A 256 43.18 18.29 0.82
N GLY A 257 44.18 17.41 0.88
CA GLY A 257 44.01 15.98 0.63
C GLY A 257 43.09 15.33 1.67
N ALA A 258 43.43 15.46 2.95
CA ALA A 258 42.73 14.80 4.05
C ALA A 258 41.27 15.23 4.16
N THR A 259 41.01 16.54 4.12
CA THR A 259 39.66 17.07 4.32
C THR A 259 38.76 16.78 3.12
N THR A 260 39.27 16.93 1.88
CA THR A 260 38.52 16.59 0.66
C THR A 260 38.16 15.11 0.64
N TRP A 261 39.11 14.24 0.97
CA TRP A 261 38.88 12.81 0.92
C TRP A 261 37.92 12.34 2.02
N ILE A 262 38.07 12.83 3.23
CA ILE A 262 37.15 12.49 4.33
C ILE A 262 35.74 13.01 4.04
N MET A 263 35.60 14.20 3.47
CA MET A 263 34.32 14.70 2.96
C MET A 263 33.73 13.74 1.92
N PHE A 264 34.49 13.39 0.89
CA PHE A 264 34.09 12.48 -0.18
C PHE A 264 33.61 11.14 0.40
N ARG A 265 34.38 10.55 1.32
CA ARG A 265 34.03 9.32 2.04
C ARG A 265 32.72 9.44 2.82
N GLN A 266 32.54 10.51 3.60
CA GLN A 266 31.29 10.71 4.35
C GLN A 266 30.10 10.85 3.41
N ILE A 267 30.22 11.61 2.33
CA ILE A 267 29.16 11.77 1.34
C ILE A 267 28.79 10.40 0.75
N ILE A 268 29.75 9.56 0.35
CA ILE A 268 29.49 8.21 -0.19
C ILE A 268 28.69 7.37 0.80
N PHE A 269 29.16 7.22 2.04
CA PHE A 269 28.56 6.29 2.99
C PHE A 269 27.24 6.80 3.59
N ARG A 270 27.10 8.11 3.76
CA ARG A 270 25.87 8.71 4.32
C ARG A 270 24.75 8.75 3.29
N SER A 271 25.05 9.10 2.05
CA SER A 271 24.08 9.06 0.96
C SER A 271 23.66 7.62 0.62
N SER A 272 24.60 6.67 0.58
CA SER A 272 24.29 5.25 0.35
C SER A 272 23.46 4.63 1.48
N ALA A 273 23.79 4.89 2.75
CA ALA A 273 23.00 4.44 3.90
C ALA A 273 21.59 5.04 3.90
N SER A 274 21.47 6.33 3.55
CA SER A 274 20.17 6.99 3.41
C SER A 274 19.35 6.41 2.27
N TYR A 275 19.98 6.09 1.14
CA TYR A 275 19.32 5.42 0.01
C TYR A 275 18.73 4.05 0.43
N VAL A 276 19.50 3.24 1.17
CA VAL A 276 19.04 1.94 1.66
C VAL A 276 17.94 2.09 2.74
N SER A 277 18.10 3.02 3.67
CA SER A 277 17.14 3.29 4.75
C SER A 277 15.82 3.88 4.23
N ALA A 278 15.87 4.65 3.14
CA ALA A 278 14.69 5.25 2.51
C ALA A 278 13.62 4.22 2.11
N ARG A 279 13.96 2.92 2.00
CA ARG A 279 12.99 1.82 1.86
C ARG A 279 11.89 1.85 2.93
N GLY A 280 12.22 2.17 4.18
CA GLY A 280 11.22 2.26 5.26
C GLY A 280 10.30 3.49 5.15
N LEU A 281 10.74 4.52 4.42
CA LEU A 281 10.02 5.79 4.21
C LEU A 281 9.22 5.80 2.90
N LEU A 282 9.26 4.72 2.08
CA LEU A 282 8.53 4.63 0.82
C LEU A 282 7.00 4.67 0.98
N ASN A 283 6.48 4.49 2.19
CA ASN A 283 5.07 4.69 2.50
C ASN A 283 4.67 6.18 2.50
N LEU A 284 5.62 7.12 2.54
CA LEU A 284 5.36 8.55 2.47
C LEU A 284 5.34 9.01 1.01
N GLN A 285 4.21 9.60 0.61
CA GLN A 285 4.03 10.16 -0.74
C GLN A 285 5.06 11.28 -1.02
N GLY A 286 5.74 11.20 -2.16
CA GLY A 286 6.63 12.27 -2.68
C GLY A 286 8.12 12.17 -2.30
N VAL A 287 8.51 11.21 -1.45
CA VAL A 287 9.93 11.01 -1.07
C VAL A 287 10.53 9.88 -1.93
N THR A 288 11.51 10.20 -2.77
CA THR A 288 12.29 9.19 -3.50
C THR A 288 13.60 8.88 -2.78
N PRO A 289 14.13 7.64 -2.88
CA PRO A 289 15.45 7.30 -2.31
C PRO A 289 16.58 8.22 -2.81
N LEU A 290 16.50 8.64 -4.07
CA LEU A 290 17.39 9.64 -4.66
C LEU A 290 17.38 10.98 -3.91
N MET A 291 16.20 11.47 -3.51
CA MET A 291 16.10 12.73 -2.74
C MET A 291 16.74 12.60 -1.36
N GLY A 292 16.58 11.44 -0.68
CA GLY A 292 17.26 11.18 0.59
C GLY A 292 18.79 11.22 0.45
N ALA A 293 19.32 10.53 -0.56
CA ALA A 293 20.75 10.52 -0.86
C ALA A 293 21.31 11.92 -1.23
N LEU A 294 20.58 12.69 -2.03
CA LEU A 294 20.97 14.07 -2.39
C LEU A 294 20.97 15.00 -1.18
N VAL A 295 19.94 14.95 -0.33
CA VAL A 295 19.87 15.76 0.89
C VAL A 295 21.06 15.47 1.80
N GLN A 296 21.39 14.20 2.03
CA GLN A 296 22.57 13.83 2.82
C GLN A 296 23.86 14.35 2.20
N SER A 297 23.99 14.25 0.88
CA SER A 297 25.19 14.74 0.17
C SER A 297 25.36 16.25 0.34
N ILE A 298 24.28 17.03 0.22
CA ILE A 298 24.29 18.49 0.41
C ILE A 298 24.65 18.86 1.85
N ILE A 299 24.06 18.17 2.84
CA ILE A 299 24.34 18.43 4.25
C ILE A 299 25.82 18.18 4.57
N TYR A 300 26.36 17.03 4.17
CA TYR A 300 27.77 16.72 4.45
C TYR A 300 28.72 17.61 3.66
N LEU A 301 28.40 17.98 2.42
CA LEU A 301 29.16 18.99 1.69
C LEU A 301 29.20 20.31 2.48
N ALA A 302 28.05 20.81 2.95
CA ALA A 302 28.00 22.04 3.74
C ALA A 302 28.80 21.95 5.06
N ILE A 303 28.70 20.82 5.78
CA ILE A 303 29.47 20.57 7.01
C ILE A 303 30.98 20.65 6.69
N TYR A 304 31.44 19.97 5.64
CA TYR A 304 32.87 19.94 5.33
C TYR A 304 33.39 21.25 4.73
N MET A 305 32.54 22.06 4.10
CA MET A 305 32.90 23.43 3.71
C MET A 305 33.16 24.31 4.94
N ILE A 306 32.37 24.14 6.00
CA ILE A 306 32.61 24.81 7.29
C ILE A 306 33.90 24.27 7.94
N VAL A 307 34.12 22.95 7.91
CA VAL A 307 35.36 22.33 8.43
C VAL A 307 36.59 22.85 7.70
N PHE A 308 36.54 22.99 6.37
CA PHE A 308 37.59 23.63 5.59
C PHE A 308 37.86 25.05 6.07
N ALA A 309 36.82 25.88 6.21
CA ALA A 309 36.99 27.25 6.69
C ALA A 309 37.64 27.30 8.08
N ILE A 310 37.18 26.45 9.02
CA ILE A 310 37.74 26.37 10.37
C ILE A 310 39.22 25.98 10.33
N LEU A 311 39.57 24.91 9.61
CA LEU A 311 40.95 24.42 9.59
C LEU A 311 41.91 25.35 8.84
N ILE A 312 41.46 25.99 7.76
CA ILE A 312 42.25 27.00 7.03
C ILE A 312 42.50 28.22 7.93
N VAL A 313 41.45 28.77 8.57
CA VAL A 313 41.58 29.94 9.45
C VAL A 313 42.44 29.62 10.66
N ALA A 314 42.19 28.49 11.33
CA ALA A 314 42.99 28.08 12.48
C ALA A 314 44.46 27.86 12.09
N GLY A 315 44.72 27.12 11.00
CA GLY A 315 46.08 26.88 10.52
C GLY A 315 46.79 28.16 10.09
N HIS A 316 46.07 29.10 9.48
CA HIS A 316 46.63 30.39 9.10
C HIS A 316 46.98 31.24 10.33
N CYS A 317 46.15 31.25 11.37
CA CYS A 317 46.46 31.96 12.63
C CYS A 317 47.71 31.42 13.35
N PHE A 318 48.11 30.18 13.08
CA PHE A 318 49.35 29.58 13.60
C PHE A 318 50.52 29.66 12.62
N ASP A 319 50.39 30.39 11.50
CA ASP A 319 51.40 30.53 10.43
C ASP A 319 51.87 29.19 9.83
N ILE A 320 51.03 28.15 9.91
CA ILE A 320 51.32 26.81 9.37
C ILE A 320 50.62 26.53 8.04
N VAL A 321 49.56 27.28 7.71
CA VAL A 321 48.74 27.07 6.50
C VAL A 321 48.69 28.33 5.65
N THR A 322 48.86 28.15 4.35
CA THR A 322 48.75 29.21 3.35
C THR A 322 47.29 29.48 3.00
N LEU A 323 46.97 30.73 2.62
CA LEU A 323 45.62 31.08 2.18
C LEU A 323 45.42 30.66 0.71
N PRO A 324 44.18 30.29 0.31
CA PRO A 324 43.89 29.99 -1.10
C PRO A 324 44.08 31.24 -1.96
N SER A 325 44.74 31.11 -3.11
CA SER A 325 44.86 32.20 -4.07
C SER A 325 43.54 32.52 -4.77
N ASN A 326 42.74 31.49 -5.08
CA ASN A 326 41.41 31.65 -5.65
C ASN A 326 40.34 30.87 -4.87
N TRP A 327 39.65 31.57 -3.96
CA TRP A 327 38.55 31.01 -3.17
C TRP A 327 37.42 30.43 -4.03
N ALA A 328 36.99 31.12 -5.08
CA ALA A 328 35.86 30.66 -5.89
C ALA A 328 36.16 29.35 -6.61
N ALA A 329 37.34 29.26 -7.22
CA ALA A 329 37.76 28.07 -7.95
C ALA A 329 38.07 26.91 -6.99
N PHE A 330 38.70 27.17 -5.83
CA PHE A 330 38.87 26.19 -4.75
C PHE A 330 37.53 25.56 -4.34
N LEU A 331 36.53 26.39 -3.98
CA LEU A 331 35.22 25.91 -3.56
C LEU A 331 34.50 25.13 -4.67
N CYS A 332 34.68 25.51 -5.93
CA CYS A 332 34.14 24.80 -7.08
C CYS A 332 34.71 23.38 -7.19
N PHE A 333 36.03 23.22 -7.05
CA PHE A 333 36.65 21.89 -7.07
C PHE A 333 36.23 21.04 -5.88
N VAL A 334 36.15 21.60 -4.67
CA VAL A 334 35.62 20.89 -3.49
C VAL A 334 34.17 20.44 -3.73
N ALA A 335 33.31 21.32 -4.24
CA ALA A 335 31.93 20.98 -4.58
C ALA A 335 31.84 19.90 -5.68
N SER A 336 32.71 19.94 -6.68
CA SER A 336 32.76 18.93 -7.74
C SER A 336 33.17 17.55 -7.21
N MET A 337 34.13 17.50 -6.27
CA MET A 337 34.48 16.26 -5.56
C MET A 337 33.32 15.77 -4.69
N GLY A 338 32.60 16.68 -4.03
CA GLY A 338 31.37 16.36 -3.30
C GLY A 338 30.28 15.75 -4.20
N MET A 339 30.08 16.29 -5.41
CA MET A 339 29.17 15.74 -6.40
C MET A 339 29.60 14.35 -6.88
N ALA A 340 30.91 14.14 -7.06
CA ALA A 340 31.47 12.83 -7.41
C ALA A 340 31.21 11.81 -6.28
N GLY A 341 31.35 12.23 -5.02
CA GLY A 341 31.02 11.42 -3.85
C GLY A 341 29.53 11.09 -3.78
N ALA A 342 28.65 12.02 -4.13
CA ALA A 342 27.21 11.79 -4.19
C ALA A 342 26.86 10.75 -5.27
N ALA A 343 27.47 10.84 -6.44
CA ALA A 343 27.29 9.86 -7.52
C ALA A 343 27.77 8.46 -7.12
N MET A 344 28.96 8.35 -6.51
CA MET A 344 29.45 7.08 -5.97
C MET A 344 28.56 6.52 -4.86
N GLY A 345 28.06 7.39 -3.97
CA GLY A 345 27.13 7.01 -2.92
C GLY A 345 25.79 6.49 -3.44
N LEU A 346 25.27 7.06 -4.53
CA LEU A 346 24.09 6.53 -5.23
C LEU A 346 24.35 5.13 -5.80
N ILE A 347 25.49 4.93 -6.48
CA ILE A 347 25.88 3.62 -7.01
C ILE A 347 26.01 2.60 -5.87
N PHE A 348 26.70 2.98 -4.78
CA PHE A 348 26.88 2.10 -3.62
C PHE A 348 25.57 1.77 -2.93
N GLY A 349 24.70 2.77 -2.77
CA GLY A 349 23.37 2.59 -2.20
C GLY A 349 22.51 1.65 -3.03
N ALA A 350 22.50 1.84 -4.36
CA ALA A 350 21.75 0.99 -5.27
C ALA A 350 22.24 -0.47 -5.24
N ILE A 351 23.54 -0.71 -5.32
CA ILE A 351 24.09 -2.07 -5.21
C ILE A 351 23.76 -2.68 -3.84
N ALA A 352 23.83 -1.88 -2.76
CA ALA A 352 23.53 -2.33 -1.41
C ALA A 352 22.05 -2.70 -1.18
N THR A 353 21.13 -2.23 -2.04
CA THR A 353 19.72 -2.65 -1.96
C THR A 353 19.50 -4.11 -2.34
N GLU A 354 20.33 -4.63 -3.25
CA GLU A 354 20.34 -6.04 -3.66
C GLU A 354 21.31 -6.86 -2.79
N TRP A 355 22.51 -6.31 -2.55
CA TRP A 355 23.55 -6.96 -1.78
C TRP A 355 23.90 -6.20 -0.51
N ARG A 356 23.21 -6.51 0.60
CA ARG A 356 23.37 -5.81 1.89
C ARG A 356 24.81 -5.81 2.45
N PHE A 357 25.65 -6.78 2.09
CA PHE A 357 27.06 -6.83 2.52
C PHE A 357 27.94 -5.82 1.76
N PHE A 358 27.48 -5.29 0.62
CA PHE A 358 28.26 -4.42 -0.24
C PHE A 358 28.77 -3.17 0.47
N LEU A 359 28.02 -2.56 1.41
CA LEU A 359 28.52 -1.38 2.14
C LEU A 359 29.77 -1.70 2.99
N LYS A 360 29.92 -2.93 3.48
CA LYS A 360 31.14 -3.37 4.18
C LYS A 360 32.31 -3.58 3.21
N LEU A 361 32.04 -4.06 2.00
CA LEU A 361 33.05 -4.15 0.95
C LEU A 361 33.43 -2.76 0.41
N GLY A 362 32.46 -1.86 0.33
CA GLY A 362 32.63 -0.49 -0.13
C GLY A 362 33.64 0.29 0.70
N THR A 363 33.76 0.03 2.01
CA THR A 363 34.80 0.66 2.85
C THR A 363 36.21 0.18 2.49
N ALA A 364 36.38 -1.07 2.05
CA ALA A 364 37.65 -1.55 1.55
C ALA A 364 37.99 -0.94 0.18
N LEU A 365 36.99 -0.86 -0.72
CA LEU A 365 37.15 -0.23 -2.04
C LEU A 365 37.49 1.25 -1.93
N GLU A 366 36.81 1.98 -1.04
CA GLU A 366 37.08 3.39 -0.80
C GLU A 366 38.51 3.62 -0.29
N ARG A 367 39.01 2.80 0.64
CA ARG A 367 40.41 2.86 1.08
C ARG A 367 41.42 2.63 -0.05
N LEU A 368 41.14 1.70 -0.96
CA LEU A 368 41.99 1.51 -2.14
C LEU A 368 41.95 2.77 -3.02
N LEU A 369 40.76 3.33 -3.22
CA LEU A 369 40.56 4.54 -4.00
C LEU A 369 41.31 5.73 -3.41
N GLU A 370 41.38 5.84 -2.07
CA GLU A 370 42.13 6.90 -1.36
C GLU A 370 43.60 6.95 -1.77
N ILE A 371 44.23 5.77 -1.86
CA ILE A 371 45.64 5.62 -2.22
C ILE A 371 45.87 6.08 -3.66
N PHE A 372 44.97 5.73 -4.59
CA PHE A 372 45.10 6.09 -6.00
C PHE A 372 44.60 7.51 -6.33
N SER A 373 43.97 8.22 -5.39
CA SER A 373 43.37 9.55 -5.64
C SER A 373 44.29 10.72 -5.29
N SER A 374 45.60 10.49 -5.27
CA SER A 374 46.62 11.52 -4.96
C SER A 374 46.36 12.26 -3.64
N VAL A 375 45.81 11.56 -2.63
CA VAL A 375 45.53 12.14 -1.30
C VAL A 375 46.84 12.35 -0.54
N PHE A 376 47.69 11.32 -0.51
CA PHE A 376 48.96 11.30 0.23
C PHE A 376 50.15 11.88 -0.55
N PHE A 377 50.07 11.88 -1.87
CA PHE A 377 51.16 12.29 -2.76
C PHE A 377 50.61 12.89 -4.04
N VAL A 378 51.49 13.52 -4.80
CA VAL A 378 51.23 14.11 -6.11
C VAL A 378 51.83 13.19 -7.18
N SER A 379 51.19 12.98 -8.34
CA SER A 379 51.72 12.04 -9.33
C SER A 379 53.08 12.49 -9.88
N GLU A 380 53.35 13.79 -9.95
CA GLU A 380 54.65 14.32 -10.35
C GLU A 380 55.81 13.88 -9.43
N GLN A 381 55.55 13.49 -8.18
CA GLN A 381 56.57 12.95 -7.26
C GLN A 381 56.95 11.49 -7.58
N LEU A 382 56.11 10.78 -8.32
CA LEU A 382 56.34 9.38 -8.66
C LEU A 382 57.24 9.25 -9.89
N PRO A 383 58.00 8.14 -9.99
CA PRO A 383 58.65 7.74 -11.23
C PRO A 383 57.66 7.67 -12.40
N GLU A 384 58.11 8.04 -13.59
CA GLU A 384 57.28 8.17 -14.80
C GLU A 384 56.40 6.93 -15.08
N GLN A 385 56.96 5.73 -14.85
CA GLN A 385 56.25 4.46 -14.99
C GLN A 385 55.00 4.30 -14.10
N TYR A 386 54.94 4.98 -12.94
CA TYR A 386 53.83 4.86 -12.00
C TYR A 386 52.78 5.96 -12.13
N ARG A 387 53.11 7.08 -12.79
CA ARG A 387 52.20 8.23 -12.93
C ARG A 387 50.91 7.86 -13.62
N ALA A 388 51.00 7.11 -14.72
CA ALA A 388 49.84 6.69 -15.51
C ALA A 388 48.83 5.85 -14.72
N TYR A 389 49.29 5.00 -13.78
CA TYR A 389 48.39 4.19 -12.96
C TYR A 389 47.58 5.01 -11.95
N VAL A 390 48.19 6.07 -11.40
CA VAL A 390 47.52 6.98 -10.46
C VAL A 390 46.55 7.89 -11.21
N LEU A 391 47.00 8.47 -12.33
CA LEU A 391 46.20 9.36 -13.17
C LEU A 391 45.03 8.65 -13.85
N TRP A 392 45.03 7.33 -13.93
CA TRP A 392 43.85 6.59 -14.37
C TRP A 392 42.61 6.90 -13.51
N SER A 393 42.82 7.16 -12.20
CA SER A 393 41.77 7.61 -11.30
C SER A 393 41.36 9.06 -11.61
N PRO A 394 40.08 9.34 -11.92
CA PRO A 394 39.62 10.70 -12.14
C PRO A 394 39.74 11.57 -10.88
N PHE A 395 39.68 10.95 -9.70
CA PHE A 395 39.82 11.66 -8.42
C PHE A 395 41.25 12.16 -8.18
N ALA A 396 42.26 11.51 -8.76
CA ALA A 396 43.64 12.00 -8.73
C ALA A 396 43.76 13.34 -9.45
N HIS A 397 43.19 13.42 -10.66
CA HIS A 397 43.09 14.66 -11.41
C HIS A 397 42.33 15.75 -10.65
N GLY A 398 41.16 15.42 -10.07
CA GLY A 398 40.39 16.36 -9.26
C GLY A 398 41.18 16.92 -8.07
N MET A 399 41.94 16.06 -7.38
CA MET A 399 42.76 16.45 -6.23
C MET A 399 43.97 17.31 -6.61
N GLN A 400 44.66 16.99 -7.70
CA GLN A 400 45.78 17.80 -8.17
C GLN A 400 45.32 19.16 -8.71
N LEU A 401 44.20 19.20 -9.45
CA LEU A 401 43.61 20.44 -9.94
C LEU A 401 43.16 21.33 -8.78
N LEU A 402 42.54 20.74 -7.75
CA LEU A 402 42.21 21.44 -6.51
C LEU A 402 43.44 22.12 -5.89
N ARG A 403 44.57 21.41 -5.81
CA ARG A 403 45.83 21.97 -5.30
C ARG A 403 46.39 23.05 -6.21
N SER A 404 46.34 22.87 -7.53
CA SER A 404 46.86 23.84 -8.50
C SER A 404 46.11 25.17 -8.53
N VAL A 405 44.86 25.17 -8.04
CA VAL A 405 44.01 26.36 -7.91
C VAL A 405 44.13 27.00 -6.52
N TYR A 406 44.58 26.23 -5.53
CA TYR A 406 44.81 26.73 -4.18
C TYR A 406 46.14 27.48 -4.08
N PHE A 407 47.19 26.94 -4.70
CA PHE A 407 48.54 27.46 -4.64
C PHE A 407 48.95 28.15 -5.94
N ASP A 408 49.45 29.38 -5.85
CA ASP A 408 50.09 30.04 -7.01
C ASP A 408 51.46 29.45 -7.36
N SER A 409 52.12 28.83 -6.38
CA SER A 409 53.44 28.20 -6.55
C SER A 409 53.40 26.85 -7.26
N TYR A 410 52.22 26.24 -7.38
CA TYR A 410 52.05 24.88 -7.90
C TYR A 410 51.08 24.85 -9.08
N HIS A 411 51.58 24.43 -10.23
CA HIS A 411 50.75 24.08 -11.38
C HIS A 411 51.00 22.62 -11.75
N SER A 412 49.92 21.84 -11.81
CA SER A 412 50.04 20.43 -12.21
C SER A 412 50.32 20.34 -13.71
N SER A 413 51.28 19.50 -14.05
CA SER A 413 51.74 19.30 -15.43
C SER A 413 51.06 18.12 -16.12
N ASP A 414 50.60 17.14 -15.32
CA ASP A 414 50.01 15.89 -15.81
C ASP A 414 48.50 15.78 -15.56
N ALA A 415 47.92 16.66 -14.73
CA ALA A 415 46.48 16.63 -14.47
C ALA A 415 45.64 17.25 -15.60
N SER A 416 44.66 16.50 -16.11
CA SER A 416 43.74 16.94 -17.16
C SER A 416 42.37 17.32 -16.61
N LEU A 417 42.00 18.60 -16.76
CA LEU A 417 40.66 19.10 -16.43
C LEU A 417 39.58 18.43 -17.28
N THR A 418 39.84 18.25 -18.58
CA THR A 418 38.89 17.62 -19.50
C THR A 418 38.61 16.18 -19.10
N TYR A 419 39.65 15.41 -18.75
CA TYR A 419 39.48 14.04 -18.28
C TYR A 419 38.65 13.98 -17.00
N TYR A 420 38.95 14.85 -16.03
CA TYR A 420 38.20 14.92 -14.77
C TYR A 420 36.71 15.22 -15.00
N VAL A 421 36.39 16.27 -15.75
CA VAL A 421 35.00 16.68 -16.01
C VAL A 421 34.24 15.62 -16.80
N MET A 422 34.84 15.03 -17.83
CA MET A 422 34.21 13.96 -18.60
C MET A 422 33.94 12.72 -17.74
N SER A 423 34.91 12.33 -16.92
CA SER A 423 34.74 11.21 -15.98
C SER A 423 33.65 11.48 -14.96
N LEU A 424 33.56 12.73 -14.46
CA LEU A 424 32.51 13.15 -13.53
C LEU A 424 31.11 13.07 -14.17
N VAL A 425 30.96 13.54 -15.41
CA VAL A 425 29.70 13.46 -16.17
C VAL A 425 29.30 12.00 -16.42
N ILE A 426 30.26 11.14 -16.79
CA ILE A 426 30.02 9.71 -16.97
C ILE A 426 29.58 9.09 -15.64
N LEU A 427 30.29 9.38 -14.55
CA LEU A 427 30.00 8.85 -13.21
C LEU A 427 28.59 9.24 -12.74
N VAL A 428 28.19 10.51 -12.92
CA VAL A 428 26.84 10.99 -12.59
C VAL A 428 25.79 10.31 -13.47
N SER A 429 26.06 10.17 -14.77
CA SER A 429 25.15 9.52 -15.71
C SER A 429 24.93 8.04 -15.36
N VAL A 430 26.00 7.32 -15.01
CA VAL A 430 25.94 5.94 -14.54
C VAL A 430 25.16 5.86 -13.23
N ALA A 431 25.42 6.76 -12.27
CA ALA A 431 24.71 6.79 -11.00
C ALA A 431 23.19 6.96 -11.18
N LEU A 432 22.76 7.87 -12.06
CA LEU A 432 21.35 8.06 -12.40
C LEU A 432 20.76 6.87 -13.16
N GLY A 433 21.52 6.25 -14.06
CA GLY A 433 21.10 5.04 -14.78
C GLY A 433 20.88 3.85 -13.85
N VAL A 434 21.81 3.62 -12.92
CA VAL A 434 21.72 2.57 -11.90
C VAL A 434 20.57 2.83 -10.93
N GLU A 435 20.37 4.06 -10.48
CA GLU A 435 19.24 4.43 -9.64
C GLU A 435 17.91 4.13 -10.32
N ARG A 436 17.78 4.49 -11.60
CA ARG A 436 16.56 4.25 -12.38
C ARG A 436 16.25 2.75 -12.52
N PHE A 437 17.28 1.93 -12.68
CA PHE A 437 17.13 0.47 -12.73
C PHE A 437 16.71 -0.08 -11.36
N ALA A 438 17.41 0.30 -10.30
CA ALA A 438 17.12 -0.15 -8.93
C ALA A 438 15.73 0.28 -8.44
N ARG A 439 15.22 1.43 -8.91
CA ARG A 439 13.87 1.91 -8.55
C ARG A 439 12.76 0.90 -8.85
N SER A 440 12.90 0.13 -9.94
CA SER A 440 11.91 -0.89 -10.34
C SER A 440 11.79 -2.05 -9.34
N ASN A 441 12.88 -2.38 -8.64
CA ASN A 441 12.92 -3.44 -7.62
C ASN A 441 12.60 -2.93 -6.21
N VAL A 442 12.64 -1.62 -5.99
CA VAL A 442 12.54 -1.00 -4.66
C VAL A 442 11.13 -0.48 -4.37
N GLN A 443 10.36 -0.06 -5.38
CA GLN A 443 8.97 0.39 -5.23
C GLN A 443 8.02 -0.64 -5.87
N PRO A 444 7.06 -1.26 -5.13
CA PRO A 444 5.99 -1.99 -5.79
C PRO A 444 5.17 -0.98 -6.60
N MET A 445 5.21 -1.12 -7.93
CA MET A 445 4.46 -0.26 -8.86
C MET A 445 2.95 -0.36 -8.66
#